data_AF-A0A951VN56-F1
#
_entry.id   AF-A0A951VN56-F1
#
_cell.length_a   1.000
_cell.length_b   1.000
_cell.length_c   1.000
_cell.angle_alpha   90.00
_cell.angle_beta   90.00
_cell.angle_gamma   90.00
#
_symmetry.space_group_name_H-M   'P 1'
#
loop_
_entity.id
_entity.type
_entity.pdbx_description
1 polymer ?
#
loop_
_entity_poly.entity_id
_entity_poly.type
_entity_poly.pdbx_seq_one_letter_code
_entity_poly.pdbx_strand_id
1 'polypeptide(L)'
;MIIYNVTVNIEDDVRDNWVEWMKATHIPQVMATGYFVSFNFSKLLNRQEDETGTTYVIQYTALSMEHYNTYQENHAPALQAETKRLYEGKFVAFRTIMESV
;
A
#
# COMPACT_ATOMS: atom_id res chain seq x y z
N MET A 1 -2.84 11.29 -14.81
CA MET A 1 -2.64 9.87 -14.42
C MET A 1 -3.38 9.61 -13.12
N ILE A 2 -3.75 8.36 -12.82
CA ILE A 2 -4.45 8.00 -11.58
C ILE A 2 -3.43 7.55 -10.53
N ILE A 3 -3.56 8.03 -9.31
CA ILE A 3 -2.73 7.62 -8.18
C ILE A 3 -3.62 6.85 -7.19
N TYR A 4 -3.29 5.58 -7.00
CA TYR A 4 -3.82 4.76 -5.93
C TYR A 4 -2.94 4.89 -4.70
N ASN A 5 -3.45 5.57 -3.68
CA ASN A 5 -2.74 5.82 -2.43
C ASN A 5 -3.21 4.87 -1.33
N VAL A 6 -2.26 4.27 -0.64
CA VAL A 6 -2.46 3.38 0.50
C VAL A 6 -1.65 3.91 1.68
N THR A 7 -2.34 4.46 2.67
CA THR A 7 -1.74 4.86 3.94
C THR A 7 -1.88 3.70 4.91
N VAL A 8 -0.76 3.22 5.47
CA VAL A 8 -0.72 2.10 6.41
C VAL A 8 -0.07 2.56 7.70
N ASN A 9 -0.77 2.42 8.83
CA ASN A 9 -0.15 2.48 10.15
C ASN A 9 0.07 1.03 10.62
N ILE A 10 1.31 0.70 11.00
CA ILE A 10 1.77 -0.64 11.40
C ILE A 10 2.38 -0.57 12.81
N GLU A 11 2.07 -1.53 13.68
CA GLU A 11 2.69 -1.61 15.01
C GLU A 11 4.22 -1.74 14.93
N ASP A 12 4.91 -1.10 15.87
CA ASP A 12 6.37 -0.98 15.83
C ASP A 12 7.11 -2.31 16.05
N ASP A 13 6.48 -3.29 16.70
CA ASP A 13 7.06 -4.62 16.96
C ASP A 13 7.19 -5.49 15.70
N VAL A 14 6.32 -5.30 14.72
CA VAL A 14 6.35 -6.02 13.42
C VAL A 14 6.79 -5.15 12.25
N ARG A 15 6.98 -3.84 12.47
CA ARG A 15 7.29 -2.84 11.45
C ARG A 15 8.44 -3.24 10.53
N ASP A 16 9.59 -3.62 11.08
CA ASP A 16 10.79 -3.83 10.27
C ASP A 16 10.63 -5.03 9.33
N ASN A 17 10.02 -6.12 9.83
CA ASN A 17 9.65 -7.28 9.02
C ASN A 17 8.60 -6.92 7.96
N TRP A 18 7.61 -6.10 8.31
CA TRP A 18 6.60 -5.62 7.37
C TRP A 18 7.23 -4.77 6.25
N VAL A 19 8.15 -3.86 6.57
CA VAL A 19 8.86 -3.04 5.59
C VAL A 19 9.71 -3.89 4.65
N GLU A 20 10.42 -4.88 5.18
CA GLU A 20 11.20 -5.82 4.36
C GLU A 20 10.29 -6.62 3.42
N TRP A 21 9.20 -7.18 3.94
CA TRP A 21 8.22 -7.93 3.14
C TRP A 21 7.55 -7.07 2.06
N MET A 22 7.21 -5.82 2.39
CA MET A 22 6.65 -4.88 1.42
C MET A 22 7.60 -4.64 0.25
N LYS A 23 8.89 -4.44 0.53
CA LYS A 23 9.93 -4.21 -0.48
C LYS A 23 10.26 -5.45 -1.29
N ALA A 24 10.36 -6.61 -0.64
CA ALA A 24 10.82 -7.84 -1.27
C ALA A 24 9.69 -8.60 -1.98
N THR A 25 8.43 -8.44 -1.53
CA THR A 25 7.32 -9.29 -1.96
C THR A 25 6.10 -8.48 -2.42
N HIS A 26 5.46 -7.72 -1.53
CA HIS A 26 4.14 -7.17 -1.83
C HIS A 26 4.14 -6.13 -2.96
N ILE A 27 5.00 -5.11 -2.86
CA ILE A 27 5.11 -4.08 -3.91
C ILE A 27 5.52 -4.72 -5.24
N PRO A 28 6.55 -5.59 -5.31
CA PRO A 28 6.86 -6.33 -6.53
C PRO A 28 5.67 -7.10 -7.11
N GLN A 29 4.86 -7.78 -6.29
CA GLN A 29 3.66 -8.49 -6.76
C GLN A 29 2.60 -7.55 -7.32
N VAL A 30 2.36 -6.40 -6.66
CA VAL A 30 1.44 -5.36 -7.17
C VAL A 30 1.92 -4.84 -8.52
N MET A 31 3.21 -4.52 -8.65
CA MET A 31 3.79 -4.03 -9.91
C MET A 31 3.77 -5.09 -11.00
N ALA A 32 3.98 -6.37 -10.66
CA ALA A 32 3.93 -7.48 -11.60
C ALA A 32 2.54 -7.73 -12.20
N THR A 33 1.47 -7.16 -11.64
CA THR A 33 0.13 -7.20 -12.25
C THR A 33 0.06 -6.43 -13.58
N GLY A 34 1.00 -5.50 -13.82
CA GLY A 34 1.06 -4.71 -15.05
C GLY A 34 0.10 -3.51 -15.13
N TYR A 35 -0.73 -3.27 -14.11
CA TYR A 35 -1.70 -2.15 -14.10
C TYR A 35 -1.13 -0.83 -13.58
N PHE A 36 0.08 -0.86 -13.01
CA PHE A 36 0.77 0.31 -12.48
C PHE A 36 2.11 0.52 -13.19
N VAL A 37 2.42 1.79 -13.49
CA VAL A 37 3.64 2.19 -14.22
C VAL A 37 4.75 2.66 -13.29
N SER A 38 4.40 3.05 -12.06
CA SER A 38 5.38 3.44 -11.04
C SER A 38 4.78 3.28 -9.65
N PHE A 39 5.67 3.26 -8.65
CA PHE A 39 5.28 3.34 -7.25
C PHE A 39 6.20 4.27 -6.46
N ASN A 40 5.70 4.77 -5.34
CA ASN A 40 6.48 5.41 -4.29
C ASN A 40 6.15 4.75 -2.94
N PHE A 41 7.18 4.49 -2.13
CA PHE A 41 7.02 3.97 -0.77
C PHE A 41 7.73 4.89 0.21
N SER A 42 6.96 5.59 1.04
CA SER A 42 7.45 6.63 1.94
C SER A 42 7.04 6.35 3.38
N LYS A 43 7.89 6.77 4.33
CA LYS A 43 7.56 6.82 5.76
C LYS A 43 7.04 8.22 6.10
N LEU A 44 5.92 8.30 6.80
CA LEU A 44 5.44 9.58 7.33
C LEU A 44 6.30 9.99 8.53
N LEU A 45 6.89 11.18 8.47
CA LEU A 45 7.77 11.70 9.53
C LEU A 45 6.99 12.46 10.62
N ASN A 46 5.90 13.12 10.21
CA ASN A 46 5.02 13.83 11.12
C ASN A 46 4.05 12.82 11.76
N ARG A 47 4.13 12.67 13.09
CA ARG A 47 3.29 11.76 13.88
C ARG A 47 2.47 12.59 14.84
N GLN A 48 1.26 12.16 15.14
CA GLN A 48 0.53 12.76 16.27
C GLN A 48 1.17 12.27 17.58
N GLU A 49 1.13 13.09 18.65
CA GLU A 49 1.78 12.74 19.93
C GLU A 49 1.28 11.41 20.51
N ASP A 50 0.01 11.08 20.28
CA ASP A 50 -0.63 9.85 20.76
C ASP A 50 -0.71 8.73 19.70
N GLU A 51 -0.04 8.87 18.56
CA GLU A 51 -0.04 7.85 17.51
C GLU A 51 0.78 6.64 17.93
N THR A 52 0.12 5.48 18.04
CA THR A 52 0.79 4.18 18.18
C THR A 52 1.14 3.62 16.80
N GLY A 53 2.29 2.95 16.69
CA GLY A 53 2.77 2.42 15.41
C GLY A 53 3.34 3.48 14.47
N THR A 54 3.91 3.04 13.34
CA THR A 54 4.52 3.89 12.33
C THR A 54 3.66 3.97 11.08
N THR A 55 3.39 5.18 10.59
CA THR A 55 2.67 5.38 9.33
C THR A 55 3.59 5.40 8.11
N TYR A 56 3.19 4.68 7.08
CA TYR A 56 3.78 4.64 5.76
C TYR A 56 2.73 4.96 4.70
N VAL A 57 3.19 5.46 3.56
CA VAL A 57 2.36 5.77 2.41
C VAL A 57 2.95 5.05 1.20
N ILE A 58 2.09 4.30 0.49
CA ILE A 58 2.41 3.67 -0.77
C ILE A 58 1.52 4.28 -1.84
N GLN A 59 2.12 4.80 -2.89
CA GLN A 59 1.41 5.35 -4.03
C GLN A 59 1.74 4.53 -5.26
N TYR A 60 0.72 4.07 -5.98
CA TYR A 60 0.87 3.37 -7.25
C TYR A 60 0.22 4.20 -8.36
N THR A 61 0.94 4.42 -9.46
CA THR A 61 0.45 5.22 -10.58
C THR A 61 -0.12 4.33 -11.67
N ALA A 62 -1.41 4.48 -11.98
CA ALA A 62 -2.09 3.82 -13.10
C ALA A 62 -2.31 4.81 -14.26
N LEU A 63 -2.34 4.29 -15.49
CA LEU A 63 -2.52 5.12 -16.69
C LEU A 63 -3.94 5.70 -16.80
N SER A 64 -4.95 4.98 -16.31
CA SER A 64 -6.35 5.40 -16.34
C SER A 64 -7.15 4.76 -15.20
N MET A 65 -8.38 5.25 -14.99
CA MET A 65 -9.32 4.64 -14.04
C MET A 65 -9.68 3.21 -14.40
N GLU A 66 -9.70 2.86 -15.68
CA GLU A 66 -9.96 1.50 -16.16
C GLU A 66 -8.88 0.52 -15.70
N HIS A 67 -7.59 0.90 -15.80
CA HIS A 67 -6.48 0.09 -15.31
C HIS A 67 -6.59 -0.12 -13.80
N TYR A 68 -6.90 0.95 -13.05
CA TYR A 68 -7.10 0.87 -11.61
C TYR A 68 -8.26 -0.06 -11.23
N ASN A 69 -9.42 0.10 -11.88
CA ASN A 69 -10.61 -0.71 -11.59
C ASN A 69 -10.35 -2.19 -11.88
N THR A 70 -9.69 -2.50 -13.00
CA THR A 70 -9.32 -3.88 -13.35
C THR A 70 -8.38 -4.50 -12.32
N TYR A 71 -7.38 -3.75 -11.85
CA TYR A 71 -6.54 -4.19 -10.73
C TYR A 71 -7.36 -4.41 -9.45
N GLN A 72 -8.24 -3.47 -9.11
CA GLN A 72 -9.06 -3.52 -7.90
C GLN A 72 -9.97 -4.75 -7.87
N GLU A 73 -10.57 -5.10 -9.01
CA GLU A 73 -11.49 -6.24 -9.11
C GLU A 73 -10.74 -7.57 -9.15
N ASN A 74 -9.67 -7.67 -9.95
CA ASN A 74 -9.07 -8.96 -10.28
C ASN A 74 -7.86 -9.35 -9.42
N HIS A 75 -7.17 -8.37 -8.82
CA HIS A 75 -5.87 -8.62 -8.17
C HIS A 75 -5.83 -8.17 -6.70
N ALA A 76 -6.45 -7.02 -6.39
CA ALA A 76 -6.42 -6.45 -5.06
C ALA A 76 -6.95 -7.38 -3.95
N PRO A 77 -8.03 -8.18 -4.12
CA PRO A 77 -8.54 -9.03 -3.05
C PRO A 77 -7.52 -10.06 -2.55
N ALA A 78 -6.82 -10.74 -3.46
CA ALA A 78 -5.82 -11.74 -3.10
C ALA A 78 -4.59 -11.12 -2.42
N LEU A 79 -4.10 -10.00 -2.96
CA LEU A 79 -2.95 -9.28 -2.41
C LEU A 79 -3.25 -8.71 -1.00
N GLN A 80 -4.46 -8.19 -0.79
CA GLN A 80 -4.88 -7.68 0.51
C GLN A 80 -5.12 -8.80 1.53
N ALA A 81 -5.66 -9.95 1.10
CA ALA A 81 -5.84 -11.11 1.95
C ALA A 81 -4.51 -11.63 2.49
N GLU A 82 -3.45 -11.63 1.67
CA GLU A 82 -2.11 -12.04 2.11
C GLU A 82 -1.51 -11.07 3.14
N THR A 83 -1.60 -9.75 2.91
CA THR A 83 -1.18 -8.76 3.92
C THR A 83 -1.95 -8.95 5.23
N LYS A 84 -3.28 -9.18 5.14
CA LYS A 84 -4.11 -9.44 6.31
C LYS A 84 -3.66 -10.70 7.04
N ARG A 85 -3.42 -11.81 6.32
CA ARG A 85 -2.99 -13.08 6.90
C ARG A 85 -1.68 -12.98 7.68
N LEU A 86 -0.73 -12.19 7.18
CA LEU A 86 0.61 -12.06 7.78
C LEU A 86 0.65 -11.09 8.96
N TYR A 87 -0.20 -10.05 8.96
CA TYR A 87 -0.13 -8.94 9.92
C TYR A 87 -1.49 -8.64 10.57
N GLU A 88 -2.37 -9.64 10.69
CA GLU A 88 -3.71 -9.46 11.25
C GLU A 88 -3.66 -8.81 12.63
N GLY A 89 -4.47 -7.77 12.83
CA GLY A 89 -4.53 -7.02 14.09
C GLY A 89 -3.34 -6.11 14.36
N LYS A 90 -2.33 -6.07 13.48
CA LYS A 90 -1.11 -5.26 13.65
C LYS A 90 -1.03 -4.04 12.73
N PHE A 91 -1.97 -3.88 11.81
CA PHE A 91 -2.02 -2.72 10.92
C PHE A 91 -3.44 -2.23 10.67
N VAL A 92 -3.53 -0.96 10.30
CA VAL A 92 -4.71 -0.34 9.69
C VAL A 92 -4.32 0.28 8.36
N ALA A 93 -5.18 0.17 7.36
CA ALA A 93 -4.93 0.70 6.02
C ALA A 93 -6.08 1.57 5.54
N PHE A 94 -5.76 2.76 5.04
CA PHE A 94 -6.69 3.70 4.42
C PHE A 94 -6.30 3.91 2.95
N ARG A 95 -7.30 3.94 2.07
CA ARG A 95 -7.09 3.95 0.62
C ARG A 95 -7.83 5.10 -0.03
N THR A 96 -7.16 5.81 -0.92
CA THR A 96 -7.72 6.93 -1.68
C THR A 96 -7.28 6.88 -3.13
N ILE A 97 -8.08 7.49 -3.99
CA ILE A 97 -7.80 7.65 -5.42
C ILE A 97 -7.68 9.13 -5.72
N MET A 98 -6.62 9.48 -6.42
CA MET A 98 -6.30 10.86 -6.79
C MET A 98 -5.98 10.93 -8.29
N GLU A 99 -6.13 12.12 -8.85
CA GLU A 99 -5.67 12.43 -10.20
C GLU A 99 -4.43 13.33 -10.11
N SER A 100 -3.40 13.00 -10.89
CA SER A 100 -2.25 13.88 -11.09
C SER A 100 -2.60 14.96 -12.11
N VAL A 101 -2.43 16.23 -11.72
CA VAL A 101 -2.61 17.45 -12.54
C VAL A 101 -1.30 17.98 -13.10
#